data_AF-N8Q4R0-F1
#
_entry.id   AF-N8Q4R0-F1
#
_cell.length_a   1.000
_cell.length_b   1.000
_cell.length_c   1.000
_cell.angle_alpha   90.00
_cell.angle_beta   90.00
_cell.angle_gamma   90.00
#
_symmetry.space_group_name_H-M   'P 1'
#
loop_
_entity.id
_entity.type
_entity.pdbx_description
1 polymer ?
#
loop_
_entity_poly.entity_id
_entity_poly.type
_entity_poly.pdbx_seq_one_letter_code
_entity_poly.pdbx_strand_id
1 'polypeptide(L)'
;MKYILESKFKLLEPFEKELPNFVILTGINGVGKTQILQALNQNNNGLAKIFIAGFNVPVHQIRYIDKLLIPNDIHAIDRHSYDNSYDMELHEQLFPTYSHLLNYQTQYKQLPATFENFQEYTNQDYGHLSINLIQFKKIKSFIEENPNNRPNEFDFFRDNFQRGYHPQIHDIFTQNFSTIFKNYQNLEFKNLFNEFLNKYKDKNIKYLVDEEFRKTHGNPPWENINSILETAMMDYEFEVPVDYDSNMIYEPKFIKKSSKNVVKISDLSSGEKILISLAFALYNKEHASQLPKVLLLDETDASLHPSMAKQYLNILKNVFVKDLGIKVIITTHSPSTVALADEQDIFVVENSEQRIRKCSKDEALSVLTAGVPSLSINYENRKQVFVESPYDVKYYDAIYKILSPYLNKEVSLNFISSGDSRTDPNGDPVANCSQVKKITQTMRTNGNKSCFGIIDWDLTNQQREEGIVVNALNNQYSIENCLLNPLFIGLLILGLKTGSQYEISHRYISLNYNSAKCLQEIHDWILNKISSQFETQNQNQISIQLISGVTINTPEWFTHHQGHELESKIITQIPELKKIKQNSEHKLKLEIINKIFDDFTMLVPIDFRDTFLKIQNS
;
A
#
# COMPACT_ATOMS: atom_id res chain seq x y z
N MET A 1 -8.87 -21.93 5.35
CA MET A 1 -8.90 -22.71 4.10
C MET A 1 -7.59 -23.45 3.99
N LYS A 2 -7.61 -24.71 3.57
CA LYS A 2 -6.42 -25.56 3.58
C LYS A 2 -5.92 -25.78 2.16
N TYR A 3 -4.72 -25.33 1.85
CA TYR A 3 -4.04 -25.57 0.58
C TYR A 3 -3.16 -26.81 0.73
N ILE A 4 -3.28 -27.76 -0.21
CA ILE A 4 -2.40 -28.93 -0.30
C ILE A 4 -1.83 -29.04 -1.72
N LEU A 5 -0.50 -29.08 -1.86
CA LEU A 5 0.20 -29.53 -3.06
C LEU A 5 0.73 -30.94 -2.80
N GLU A 6 0.14 -31.95 -3.45
CA GLU A 6 0.45 -33.36 -3.17
C GLU A 6 1.72 -33.85 -3.86
N SER A 7 2.09 -33.23 -4.98
CA SER A 7 3.25 -33.61 -5.78
C SER A 7 3.90 -32.39 -6.41
N LYS A 8 5.15 -32.54 -6.82
CA LYS A 8 5.95 -31.47 -7.40
C LYS A 8 5.25 -30.83 -8.60
N PHE A 9 5.10 -29.51 -8.57
CA PHE A 9 4.58 -28.71 -9.68
C PHE A 9 5.58 -27.63 -10.06
N LYS A 10 6.24 -27.79 -11.21
CA LYS A 10 7.32 -26.90 -11.66
C LYS A 10 8.42 -26.77 -10.58
N LEU A 11 8.59 -25.58 -9.99
CA LEU A 11 9.58 -25.30 -8.94
C LEU A 11 9.05 -25.57 -7.52
N LEU A 12 7.75 -25.87 -7.38
CA LEU A 12 7.11 -26.10 -6.09
C LEU A 12 7.26 -27.57 -5.68
N GLU A 13 7.92 -27.80 -4.55
CA GLU A 13 7.89 -29.09 -3.85
C GLU A 13 6.58 -29.24 -3.05
N PRO A 14 6.13 -30.46 -2.73
CA PRO A 14 4.88 -30.70 -1.99
C PRO A 14 4.83 -29.94 -0.67
N PHE A 15 3.68 -29.34 -0.36
CA PHE A 15 3.47 -28.60 0.88
C PHE A 15 1.99 -28.59 1.29
N GLU A 16 1.77 -28.33 2.58
CA GLU A 16 0.44 -28.15 3.15
C GLU A 16 0.42 -26.86 3.97
N LYS A 17 -0.64 -26.05 3.82
CA LYS A 17 -0.78 -24.79 4.55
C LYS A 17 -2.22 -24.43 4.87
N GLU A 18 -2.47 -24.06 6.13
CA GLU A 18 -3.68 -23.36 6.54
C GLU A 18 -3.57 -21.87 6.24
N LEU A 19 -4.59 -21.33 5.58
CA LEU A 19 -4.66 -19.95 5.10
C LEU A 19 -5.99 -19.29 5.54
N PRO A 20 -6.01 -17.96 5.79
CA PRO A 20 -7.24 -17.20 6.02
C PRO A 20 -8.10 -17.12 4.75
N ASN A 21 -9.29 -16.52 4.83
CA ASN A 21 -10.20 -16.39 3.68
C ASN A 21 -9.73 -15.35 2.63
N PHE A 22 -8.82 -14.46 3.03
CA PHE A 22 -8.19 -13.45 2.18
C PHE A 22 -6.67 -13.54 2.36
N VAL A 23 -5.93 -13.77 1.29
CA VAL A 23 -4.48 -14.01 1.32
C VAL A 23 -3.78 -13.14 0.29
N ILE A 24 -2.68 -12.52 0.72
CA ILE A 24 -1.77 -11.76 -0.13
C ILE A 24 -0.40 -12.42 -0.09
N LEU A 25 0.00 -13.01 -1.22
CA LEU A 25 1.29 -13.65 -1.41
C LEU A 25 2.29 -12.66 -2.01
N THR A 26 3.39 -12.40 -1.30
CA THR A 26 4.50 -11.54 -1.75
C THR A 26 5.83 -12.28 -1.65
N GLY A 27 6.91 -11.73 -2.22
CA GLY A 27 8.23 -12.34 -2.23
C GLY A 27 9.06 -11.95 -3.44
N ILE A 28 10.37 -12.25 -3.43
CA ILE A 28 11.29 -11.90 -4.53
C ILE A 28 10.86 -12.50 -5.88
N ASN A 29 11.35 -11.93 -6.98
CA ASN A 29 11.04 -12.42 -8.32
C ASN A 29 11.52 -13.87 -8.48
N GLY A 30 10.69 -14.74 -9.10
CA GLY A 30 11.08 -16.12 -9.44
C GLY A 30 10.86 -17.18 -8.36
N VAL A 31 10.37 -16.85 -7.15
CA VAL A 31 10.06 -17.83 -6.08
C VAL A 31 8.81 -18.69 -6.33
N GLY A 32 8.11 -18.50 -7.44
CA GLY A 32 6.97 -19.33 -7.81
C GLY A 32 5.61 -18.89 -7.25
N LYS A 33 5.42 -17.59 -6.93
CA LYS A 33 4.11 -17.02 -6.53
C LYS A 33 2.99 -17.35 -7.54
N THR A 34 3.20 -17.01 -8.81
CA THR A 34 2.32 -17.38 -9.92
C THR A 34 2.11 -18.90 -10.01
N GLN A 35 3.14 -19.71 -9.74
CA GLN A 35 3.04 -21.17 -9.80
C GLN A 35 2.09 -21.71 -8.72
N ILE A 36 2.01 -21.07 -7.55
CA ILE A 36 1.08 -21.45 -6.47
C ILE A 36 -0.37 -21.28 -6.94
N LEU A 37 -0.69 -20.17 -7.61
CA LEU A 37 -2.04 -19.98 -8.16
C LEU A 37 -2.30 -20.92 -9.35
N GLN A 38 -1.35 -21.07 -10.26
CA GLN A 38 -1.47 -21.94 -11.43
C GLN A 38 -1.68 -23.41 -11.07
N ALA A 39 -1.06 -23.90 -10.00
CA ALA A 39 -1.21 -25.29 -9.54
C ALA A 39 -2.67 -25.62 -9.19
N LEU A 40 -3.40 -24.69 -8.56
CA LEU A 40 -4.83 -24.85 -8.25
C LEU A 40 -5.72 -24.80 -9.50
N ASN A 41 -5.36 -23.97 -10.48
CA ASN A 41 -6.16 -23.78 -11.70
C ASN A 41 -5.93 -24.87 -12.76
N GLN A 42 -4.68 -25.27 -13.01
CA GLN A 42 -4.27 -26.23 -14.06
C GLN A 42 -4.39 -27.69 -13.61
N ASN A 43 -5.34 -27.98 -12.72
CA ASN A 43 -5.38 -29.19 -11.91
C ASN A 43 -5.89 -30.44 -12.69
N ASN A 44 -5.27 -30.76 -13.82
CA ASN A 44 -5.66 -31.86 -14.70
C ASN A 44 -5.48 -33.24 -14.03
N ASN A 45 -4.63 -33.35 -12.99
CA ASN A 45 -4.29 -34.61 -12.32
C ASN A 45 -4.55 -34.62 -10.79
N GLY A 46 -5.25 -33.62 -10.24
CA GLY A 46 -5.49 -33.53 -8.79
C GLY A 46 -4.26 -33.12 -7.95
N LEU A 47 -3.22 -32.56 -8.58
CA LEU A 47 -1.92 -32.22 -7.98
C LEU A 47 -2.04 -31.22 -6.82
N ALA A 48 -2.93 -30.23 -6.94
CA ALA A 48 -3.18 -29.24 -5.90
C ALA A 48 -4.66 -29.24 -5.52
N LYS A 49 -4.94 -29.13 -4.22
CA LYS A 49 -6.30 -29.14 -3.67
C LYS A 49 -6.45 -27.99 -2.69
N ILE A 50 -7.64 -27.40 -2.66
CA ILE A 50 -7.99 -26.40 -1.67
C ILE A 50 -9.28 -26.83 -0.98
N PHE A 51 -9.23 -26.92 0.36
CA PHE A 51 -10.36 -27.32 1.18
C PHE A 51 -10.96 -26.11 1.90
N ILE A 52 -12.28 -26.01 1.83
CA ILE A 52 -13.07 -25.01 2.57
C ILE A 52 -14.06 -25.78 3.44
N ALA A 53 -14.02 -25.53 4.75
CA ALA A 53 -14.86 -26.23 5.74
C ALA A 53 -14.78 -27.77 5.62
N GLY A 54 -13.60 -28.32 5.29
CA GLY A 54 -13.36 -29.75 5.12
C GLY A 54 -13.69 -30.33 3.73
N PHE A 55 -14.30 -29.55 2.83
CA PHE A 55 -14.67 -30.00 1.50
C PHE A 55 -13.67 -29.51 0.44
N ASN A 56 -13.22 -30.42 -0.43
CA ASN A 56 -12.36 -30.07 -1.57
C ASN A 56 -13.16 -29.23 -2.58
N VAL A 57 -12.60 -28.10 -3.00
CA VAL A 57 -13.22 -27.22 -4.00
C VAL A 57 -12.93 -27.76 -5.41
N PRO A 58 -13.95 -28.09 -6.21
CA PRO A 58 -13.76 -28.49 -7.60
C PRO A 58 -13.12 -27.37 -8.44
N VAL A 59 -12.33 -27.74 -9.44
CA VAL A 59 -11.59 -26.80 -10.31
C VAL A 59 -12.52 -25.80 -11.00
N HIS A 60 -13.70 -26.23 -11.46
CA HIS A 60 -14.69 -25.34 -12.10
C HIS A 60 -15.26 -24.27 -11.15
N GLN A 61 -15.07 -24.40 -9.84
CA GLN A 61 -15.43 -23.39 -8.82
C GLN A 61 -14.22 -22.52 -8.41
N ILE A 62 -13.08 -22.69 -9.06
CA ILE A 62 -11.87 -21.87 -8.89
C ILE A 62 -11.73 -20.98 -10.12
N ARG A 63 -11.67 -19.67 -9.91
CA ARG A 63 -11.47 -18.69 -10.98
C ARG A 63 -10.07 -18.09 -10.90
N TYR A 64 -9.29 -18.22 -11.98
CA TYR A 64 -7.95 -17.66 -12.10
C TYR A 64 -7.92 -16.49 -13.09
N ILE A 65 -7.24 -15.41 -12.73
CA ILE A 65 -7.10 -14.18 -13.50
C ILE A 65 -5.62 -13.75 -13.46
N ASP A 66 -4.95 -13.71 -14.62
CA ASP A 66 -3.50 -13.45 -14.75
C ASP A 66 -3.13 -12.18 -15.54
N LYS A 67 -4.11 -11.55 -16.16
CA LYS A 67 -3.94 -10.32 -16.93
C LYS A 67 -5.00 -9.32 -16.52
N LEU A 68 -4.73 -8.05 -16.84
CA LEU A 68 -5.71 -6.98 -16.81
C LEU A 68 -7.06 -7.53 -17.26
N LEU A 69 -8.06 -7.44 -16.38
CA LEU A 69 -9.44 -7.61 -16.77
C LEU A 69 -9.73 -6.49 -17.77
N ILE A 70 -9.50 -6.76 -19.05
CA ILE A 70 -9.85 -5.82 -20.10
C ILE A 70 -11.35 -6.00 -20.28
N PRO A 71 -12.16 -4.95 -20.11
CA PRO A 71 -13.55 -4.99 -20.51
C PRO A 71 -13.63 -5.47 -21.97
N ASN A 72 -14.35 -6.57 -22.22
CA ASN A 72 -14.46 -7.12 -23.58
C ASN A 72 -15.23 -6.16 -24.52
N ASP A 73 -15.88 -5.14 -23.99
CA ASP A 73 -16.60 -4.08 -24.72
C ASP A 73 -15.71 -2.95 -25.26
N ILE A 74 -14.70 -3.32 -26.05
CA ILE A 74 -13.96 -2.35 -26.86
C ILE A 74 -14.64 -2.16 -28.22
N HIS A 75 -15.59 -3.04 -28.58
CA HIS A 75 -16.22 -3.03 -29.89
C HIS A 75 -17.65 -2.53 -29.80
N ALA A 76 -17.91 -1.46 -30.53
CA ALA A 76 -19.21 -0.84 -30.65
C ALA A 76 -20.17 -1.82 -31.36
N ILE A 77 -21.37 -2.03 -30.80
CA ILE A 77 -22.34 -3.01 -31.30
C ILE A 77 -23.31 -2.31 -32.24
N ASP A 78 -23.49 -2.89 -33.42
CA ASP A 78 -24.52 -2.45 -34.36
C ASP A 78 -25.92 -2.69 -33.76
N ARG A 79 -26.77 -1.66 -33.80
CA ARG A 79 -28.16 -1.76 -33.31
C ARG A 79 -29.09 -2.40 -34.33
N HIS A 80 -28.61 -2.73 -35.54
CA HIS A 80 -29.42 -3.39 -36.56
C HIS A 80 -30.27 -4.50 -35.97
N SER A 81 -31.58 -4.32 -36.18
CA SER A 81 -32.73 -5.18 -35.90
C SER A 81 -32.58 -6.10 -34.69
N TYR A 82 -33.48 -5.93 -33.73
CA TYR A 82 -33.98 -7.01 -32.90
C TYR A 82 -34.45 -8.14 -33.83
N ASP A 83 -33.54 -8.97 -34.31
CA ASP A 83 -33.91 -10.13 -35.08
C ASP A 83 -34.63 -11.04 -34.09
N ASN A 84 -35.84 -11.46 -34.46
CA ASN A 84 -36.57 -12.50 -33.73
C ASN A 84 -35.74 -13.78 -33.52
N SER A 85 -34.57 -13.92 -34.17
CA SER A 85 -33.63 -15.04 -34.01
C SER A 85 -32.99 -15.14 -32.61
N TYR A 86 -32.52 -14.03 -32.02
CA TYR A 86 -31.91 -14.06 -30.67
C TYR A 86 -32.95 -14.35 -29.57
N ASP A 87 -34.19 -13.88 -29.75
CA ASP A 87 -35.32 -14.13 -28.84
C ASP A 87 -35.73 -15.61 -28.91
N MET A 88 -35.79 -16.18 -30.13
CA MET A 88 -36.01 -17.62 -30.30
C MET A 88 -34.92 -18.44 -29.63
N GLU A 89 -33.65 -18.10 -29.83
CA GLU A 89 -32.53 -18.89 -29.28
C GLU A 89 -32.56 -18.95 -27.74
N LEU A 90 -32.91 -17.84 -27.07
CA LEU A 90 -32.98 -17.80 -25.61
C LEU A 90 -34.20 -18.54 -25.07
N HIS A 91 -35.37 -18.42 -25.71
CA HIS A 91 -36.54 -19.21 -25.35
C HIS A 91 -36.32 -20.71 -25.62
N GLU A 92 -35.65 -21.08 -26.73
CA GLU A 92 -35.28 -22.46 -27.05
C GLU A 92 -34.36 -23.07 -25.98
N GLN A 93 -33.42 -22.29 -25.43
CA GLN A 93 -32.55 -22.73 -24.33
C GLN A 93 -33.32 -22.93 -23.01
N LEU A 94 -34.33 -22.11 -22.72
CA LEU A 94 -35.08 -22.16 -21.48
C LEU A 94 -36.25 -23.14 -21.49
N PHE A 95 -36.81 -23.43 -22.67
CA PHE A 95 -37.97 -24.30 -22.83
C PHE A 95 -37.77 -25.72 -22.28
N PRO A 96 -36.60 -26.38 -22.46
CA PRO A 96 -36.34 -27.67 -21.82
C PRO A 96 -36.56 -27.62 -20.30
N THR A 97 -36.10 -26.56 -19.63
CA THR A 97 -36.30 -26.40 -18.19
C THR A 97 -37.79 -26.30 -17.85
N TYR A 98 -38.55 -25.48 -18.59
CA TYR A 98 -40.00 -25.36 -18.40
C TYR A 98 -40.70 -26.71 -18.57
N SER A 99 -40.37 -27.45 -19.62
CA SER A 99 -40.88 -28.79 -19.89
C SER A 99 -40.56 -29.78 -18.76
N HIS A 100 -39.31 -29.80 -18.29
CA HIS A 100 -38.90 -30.67 -17.19
C HIS A 100 -39.55 -30.30 -15.86
N LEU A 101 -39.78 -29.02 -15.57
CA LEU A 101 -40.51 -28.58 -14.38
C LEU A 101 -41.97 -29.01 -14.41
N LEU A 102 -42.63 -28.92 -15.58
CA LEU A 102 -43.99 -29.43 -15.74
C LEU A 102 -44.05 -30.96 -15.59
N ASN A 103 -43.08 -31.69 -16.14
CA ASN A 103 -42.98 -33.14 -15.99
C ASN A 103 -42.76 -33.53 -14.52
N TYR A 104 -41.86 -32.84 -13.82
CA TYR A 104 -41.64 -33.02 -12.39
C TYR A 104 -42.92 -32.77 -11.60
N GLN A 105 -43.62 -31.65 -11.87
CA GLN A 105 -44.88 -31.33 -11.21
C GLN A 105 -45.95 -32.40 -11.47
N THR A 106 -46.01 -32.95 -12.68
CA THR A 106 -46.94 -34.02 -13.05
C THR A 106 -46.62 -35.31 -12.29
N GLN A 107 -45.35 -35.67 -12.19
CA GLN A 107 -44.87 -36.89 -11.53
C GLN A 107 -45.01 -36.84 -10.01
N TYR A 108 -44.63 -35.72 -9.38
CA TYR A 108 -44.55 -35.59 -7.92
C TYR A 108 -45.71 -34.78 -7.30
N LYS A 109 -46.63 -34.26 -8.12
CA LYS A 109 -47.73 -33.35 -7.72
C LYS A 109 -47.30 -32.05 -7.04
N GLN A 110 -46.01 -31.72 -7.08
CA GLN A 110 -45.44 -30.50 -6.53
C GLN A 110 -44.24 -30.09 -7.36
N LEU A 111 -43.87 -28.80 -7.31
CA LEU A 111 -42.63 -28.31 -7.92
C LEU A 111 -41.44 -28.61 -7.00
N PRO A 112 -40.21 -28.75 -7.55
CA PRO A 112 -39.03 -29.01 -6.76
C PRO A 112 -38.77 -27.88 -5.74
N ALA A 113 -38.43 -28.24 -4.51
CA ALA A 113 -38.25 -27.29 -3.41
C ALA A 113 -37.03 -26.38 -3.63
N THR A 114 -35.93 -26.95 -4.09
CA THR A 114 -34.64 -26.28 -4.33
C THR A 114 -34.15 -26.52 -5.75
N PHE A 115 -33.16 -25.73 -6.18
CA PHE A 115 -32.53 -25.91 -7.50
C PHE A 115 -31.71 -27.20 -7.54
N GLU A 116 -31.06 -27.56 -6.44
CA GLU A 116 -30.31 -28.81 -6.30
C GLU A 116 -31.20 -30.03 -6.52
N ASN A 117 -32.40 -30.06 -5.92
CA ASN A 117 -33.37 -31.14 -6.11
C ASN A 117 -33.80 -31.27 -7.58
N PHE A 118 -33.93 -30.14 -8.28
CA PHE A 118 -34.25 -30.15 -9.70
C PHE A 118 -33.08 -30.64 -10.54
N GLN A 119 -31.86 -30.22 -10.24
CA GLN A 119 -30.65 -30.68 -10.92
C GLN A 119 -30.44 -32.19 -10.74
N GLU A 120 -30.70 -32.74 -9.56
CA GLU A 120 -30.65 -34.19 -9.32
C GLU A 120 -31.63 -34.95 -10.22
N TYR A 121 -32.87 -34.47 -10.33
CA TYR A 121 -33.87 -35.05 -11.22
C TYR A 121 -33.45 -35.01 -12.69
N THR A 122 -32.99 -33.84 -13.18
CA THR A 122 -32.64 -33.69 -14.59
C THR A 122 -31.35 -34.44 -14.95
N ASN A 123 -30.39 -34.51 -14.03
CA ASN A 123 -29.13 -35.24 -14.26
C ASN A 123 -29.34 -36.76 -14.38
N GLN A 124 -30.35 -37.32 -13.72
CA GLN A 124 -30.65 -38.76 -13.80
C GLN A 124 -31.20 -39.17 -15.16
N ASP A 125 -32.08 -38.36 -15.75
CA ASP A 125 -32.85 -38.74 -16.94
C ASP A 125 -32.46 -37.99 -18.23
N TYR A 126 -31.86 -36.79 -18.13
CA TYR A 126 -31.72 -35.85 -19.27
C TYR A 126 -30.36 -35.13 -19.37
N GLY A 127 -29.47 -35.26 -18.39
CA GLY A 127 -28.18 -34.57 -18.34
C GLY A 127 -28.23 -33.16 -17.73
N HIS A 128 -27.12 -32.43 -17.78
CA HIS A 128 -26.99 -31.12 -17.14
C HIS A 128 -27.62 -30.00 -17.97
N LEU A 129 -28.70 -29.40 -17.48
CA LEU A 129 -29.31 -28.21 -18.10
C LEU A 129 -28.42 -26.97 -17.94
N SER A 130 -28.26 -26.19 -19.00
CA SER A 130 -27.50 -24.95 -18.99
C SER A 130 -28.36 -23.78 -18.52
N ILE A 131 -28.73 -23.78 -17.23
CA ILE A 131 -29.51 -22.70 -16.60
C ILE A 131 -28.97 -22.30 -15.23
N ASN A 132 -29.27 -21.07 -14.81
CA ASN A 132 -28.91 -20.52 -13.50
C ASN A 132 -30.08 -20.55 -12.49
N LEU A 133 -29.77 -20.30 -11.22
CA LEU A 133 -30.75 -20.28 -10.12
C LEU A 133 -31.87 -19.25 -10.33
N ILE A 134 -31.58 -18.08 -10.91
CA ILE A 134 -32.59 -17.06 -11.16
C ILE A 134 -33.56 -17.52 -12.25
N GLN A 135 -33.06 -18.12 -13.34
CA GLN A 135 -33.88 -18.66 -14.41
C GLN A 135 -34.76 -19.78 -13.89
N PHE A 136 -34.20 -20.71 -13.09
CA PHE A 136 -34.99 -21.73 -12.41
C PHE A 136 -36.12 -21.10 -11.57
N LYS A 137 -35.80 -20.11 -10.72
CA LYS A 137 -36.79 -19.41 -9.90
C LYS A 137 -37.84 -18.71 -10.76
N LYS A 138 -37.46 -18.02 -11.83
CA LYS A 138 -38.38 -17.32 -12.74
C LYS A 138 -39.30 -18.29 -13.47
N ILE A 139 -38.78 -19.40 -13.99
CA ILE A 139 -39.60 -20.41 -14.67
C ILE A 139 -40.52 -21.09 -13.66
N LYS A 140 -40.03 -21.41 -12.46
CA LYS A 140 -40.83 -21.96 -11.36
C LYS A 140 -41.96 -21.00 -10.96
N SER A 141 -41.67 -19.72 -10.76
CA SER A 141 -42.68 -18.70 -10.43
C SER A 141 -43.67 -18.48 -11.58
N PHE A 142 -43.20 -18.43 -12.82
CA PHE A 142 -44.06 -18.34 -14.01
C PHE A 142 -45.06 -19.51 -14.07
N ILE A 143 -44.57 -20.72 -13.78
CA ILE A 143 -45.41 -21.90 -13.63
C ILE A 143 -46.40 -21.61 -12.49
N GLU A 144 -45.97 -21.37 -11.25
CA GLU A 144 -46.82 -21.11 -10.08
C GLU A 144 -47.93 -20.06 -10.32
N GLU A 145 -47.62 -18.95 -11.01
CA GLU A 145 -48.54 -17.85 -11.33
C GLU A 145 -49.62 -18.22 -12.36
N ASN A 146 -49.46 -19.30 -13.12
CA ASN A 146 -50.39 -19.70 -14.19
C ASN A 146 -51.05 -21.08 -13.95
N PRO A 147 -51.77 -21.34 -12.84
CA PRO A 147 -52.19 -22.69 -12.42
C PRO A 147 -53.17 -23.44 -13.32
N ASN A 148 -53.94 -22.75 -14.15
CA ASN A 148 -55.09 -23.34 -14.83
C ASN A 148 -54.88 -23.66 -16.32
N ASN A 149 -53.77 -23.22 -16.94
CA ASN A 149 -53.45 -23.54 -18.34
C ASN A 149 -51.94 -23.38 -18.62
N ARG A 150 -51.21 -24.50 -18.77
CA ARG A 150 -49.76 -24.55 -19.02
C ARG A 150 -49.43 -25.66 -20.03
N PRO A 151 -49.79 -25.53 -21.31
CA PRO A 151 -49.40 -26.52 -22.29
C PRO A 151 -47.88 -26.62 -22.31
N ASN A 152 -47.36 -27.84 -22.42
CA ASN A 152 -45.94 -28.10 -22.59
C ASN A 152 -45.56 -27.85 -24.06
N GLU A 153 -45.78 -26.63 -24.51
CA GLU A 153 -45.66 -26.19 -25.91
C GLU A 153 -44.76 -24.97 -25.98
N PHE A 154 -43.85 -24.98 -26.95
CA PHE A 154 -42.87 -23.92 -27.11
C PHE A 154 -43.53 -22.56 -27.40
N ASP A 155 -44.52 -22.52 -28.29
CA ASP A 155 -45.21 -21.28 -28.64
C ASP A 155 -45.88 -20.65 -27.42
N PHE A 156 -46.55 -21.45 -26.58
CA PHE A 156 -47.13 -20.95 -25.34
C PHE A 156 -46.07 -20.39 -24.39
N PHE A 157 -44.98 -21.12 -24.18
CA PHE A 157 -43.90 -20.68 -23.30
C PHE A 157 -43.25 -19.39 -23.83
N ARG A 158 -42.94 -19.33 -25.13
CA ARG A 158 -42.38 -18.14 -25.79
C ARG A 158 -43.28 -16.92 -25.63
N ASP A 159 -44.58 -17.08 -25.81
CA ASP A 159 -45.52 -15.96 -25.84
C ASP A 159 -45.91 -15.46 -24.44
N ASN A 160 -45.76 -16.29 -23.39
CA ASN A 160 -46.21 -15.99 -22.03
C ASN A 160 -45.08 -15.87 -21.00
N PHE A 161 -43.90 -16.46 -21.24
CA PHE A 161 -42.77 -16.35 -20.33
C PHE A 161 -42.09 -14.98 -20.47
N GLN A 162 -42.04 -14.23 -19.37
CA GLN A 162 -41.50 -12.87 -19.38
C GLN A 162 -40.02 -12.84 -19.78
N ARG A 163 -39.71 -11.89 -20.67
CA ARG A 163 -38.38 -11.67 -21.22
C ARG A 163 -37.34 -11.43 -20.12
N GLY A 164 -36.29 -12.23 -20.15
CA GLY A 164 -35.08 -11.97 -19.39
C GLY A 164 -34.28 -10.87 -20.08
N TYR A 165 -34.06 -9.77 -19.38
CA TYR A 165 -33.23 -8.67 -19.88
C TYR A 165 -31.73 -9.04 -19.96
N HIS A 166 -31.27 -10.00 -19.14
CA HIS A 166 -29.86 -10.35 -19.01
C HIS A 166 -29.49 -11.63 -19.78
N PRO A 167 -28.44 -11.62 -20.63
CA PRO A 167 -27.94 -12.85 -21.26
C PRO A 167 -27.40 -13.83 -20.20
N GLN A 168 -27.39 -15.12 -20.54
CA GLN A 168 -26.72 -16.13 -19.73
C GLN A 168 -25.24 -15.80 -19.64
N ILE A 169 -24.71 -15.69 -18.42
CA ILE A 169 -23.29 -15.50 -18.21
C ILE A 169 -22.78 -16.62 -17.29
N HIS A 170 -21.84 -17.41 -17.81
CA HIS A 170 -21.20 -18.48 -17.03
C HIS A 170 -20.19 -17.94 -16.01
N ASP A 171 -19.62 -16.76 -16.27
CA ASP A 171 -18.53 -16.17 -15.47
C ASP A 171 -18.82 -14.71 -15.12
N ILE A 172 -18.83 -14.38 -13.83
CA ILE A 172 -19.09 -13.03 -13.31
C ILE A 172 -18.14 -11.96 -13.88
N PHE A 173 -16.94 -12.33 -14.32
CA PHE A 173 -15.97 -11.38 -14.90
C PHE A 173 -16.18 -11.10 -16.39
N THR A 174 -17.18 -11.73 -17.02
CA THR A 174 -17.55 -11.46 -18.42
C THR A 174 -18.19 -10.09 -18.52
N GLN A 175 -17.55 -9.17 -19.25
CA GLN A 175 -18.01 -7.79 -19.37
C GLN A 175 -18.62 -7.55 -20.74
N ASN A 176 -19.94 -7.35 -20.77
CA ASN A 176 -20.71 -7.05 -21.99
C ASN A 176 -21.78 -5.97 -21.71
N PHE A 177 -21.37 -4.85 -21.10
CA PHE A 177 -22.05 -3.55 -21.04
C PHE A 177 -22.86 -3.24 -22.31
N SER A 178 -22.26 -3.37 -23.50
CA SER A 178 -22.90 -2.99 -24.75
C SER A 178 -24.16 -3.81 -25.01
N THR A 179 -24.06 -5.14 -24.88
CA THR A 179 -25.19 -6.05 -25.10
C THR A 179 -26.23 -5.93 -23.99
N ILE A 180 -25.77 -5.80 -22.74
CA ILE A 180 -26.62 -5.54 -21.59
C ILE A 180 -27.43 -4.28 -21.93
N PHE A 181 -26.82 -3.10 -22.07
CA PHE A 181 -27.57 -1.85 -22.20
C PHE A 181 -28.48 -1.85 -23.44
N LYS A 182 -28.00 -2.39 -24.58
CA LYS A 182 -28.80 -2.59 -25.80
C LYS A 182 -30.08 -3.38 -25.52
N ASN A 183 -30.00 -4.49 -24.80
CA ASN A 183 -31.17 -5.31 -24.49
C ASN A 183 -32.23 -4.54 -23.68
N TYR A 184 -31.83 -3.60 -22.83
CA TYR A 184 -32.74 -2.90 -21.91
C TYR A 184 -33.50 -1.86 -22.69
N GLN A 185 -32.75 -1.07 -23.46
CA GLN A 185 -33.29 -0.05 -24.34
C GLN A 185 -34.25 -0.67 -25.37
N ASN A 186 -33.99 -1.87 -25.85
CA ASN A 186 -34.90 -2.55 -26.75
C ASN A 186 -36.23 -2.95 -26.09
N LEU A 187 -36.20 -3.41 -24.84
CA LEU A 187 -37.42 -3.69 -24.07
C LEU A 187 -38.21 -2.41 -23.82
N GLU A 188 -37.51 -1.34 -23.43
CA GLU A 188 -38.08 -0.01 -23.20
C GLU A 188 -38.70 0.55 -24.49
N PHE A 189 -37.98 0.51 -25.61
CA PHE A 189 -38.47 0.93 -26.92
C PHE A 189 -39.69 0.13 -27.36
N LYS A 190 -39.68 -1.21 -27.21
CA LYS A 190 -40.85 -2.04 -27.54
C LYS A 190 -42.06 -1.65 -26.69
N ASN A 191 -41.85 -1.36 -25.40
CA ASN A 191 -42.93 -0.93 -24.51
C ASN A 191 -43.50 0.44 -24.92
N LEU A 192 -42.64 1.43 -25.19
CA LEU A 192 -43.03 2.75 -25.70
C LEU A 192 -43.75 2.66 -27.05
N PHE A 193 -43.29 1.78 -27.94
CA PHE A 193 -43.94 1.57 -29.24
C PHE A 193 -45.31 0.90 -29.07
N ASN A 194 -45.45 -0.07 -28.16
CA ASN A 194 -46.73 -0.67 -27.82
C ASN A 194 -47.71 0.36 -27.22
N GLU A 195 -47.22 1.24 -26.35
CA GLU A 195 -47.99 2.36 -25.80
C GLU A 195 -48.47 3.29 -26.93
N PHE A 196 -47.57 3.66 -27.85
CA PHE A 196 -47.93 4.48 -29.00
C PHE A 196 -49.00 3.82 -29.88
N LEU A 197 -48.85 2.53 -30.18
CA LEU A 197 -49.82 1.77 -30.97
C LEU A 197 -51.18 1.67 -30.26
N ASN A 198 -51.18 1.50 -28.94
CA ASN A 198 -52.40 1.43 -28.14
C ASN A 198 -53.11 2.80 -28.08
N LYS A 199 -52.38 3.88 -27.77
CA LYS A 199 -52.95 5.22 -27.57
C LYS A 199 -53.33 5.94 -28.87
N TYR A 200 -52.58 5.74 -29.95
CA TYR A 200 -52.70 6.56 -31.16
C TYR A 200 -53.04 5.78 -32.43
N LYS A 201 -53.02 4.44 -32.40
CA LYS A 201 -53.36 3.59 -33.56
C LYS A 201 -54.50 2.60 -33.27
N ASP A 202 -55.19 2.76 -32.14
CA ASP A 202 -56.32 1.92 -31.70
C ASP A 202 -56.02 0.41 -31.75
N LYS A 203 -54.75 0.02 -31.58
CA LYS A 203 -54.39 -1.40 -31.50
C LYS A 203 -54.55 -1.89 -30.07
N ASN A 204 -55.28 -2.99 -29.88
CA ASN A 204 -55.43 -3.64 -28.57
C ASN A 204 -54.16 -4.42 -28.16
N ILE A 205 -53.07 -3.70 -27.94
CA ILE A 205 -51.76 -4.22 -27.53
C ILE A 205 -51.50 -3.77 -26.10
N LYS A 206 -51.05 -4.69 -25.25
CA LYS A 206 -50.68 -4.38 -23.87
C LYS A 206 -49.33 -3.65 -23.82
N TYR A 207 -49.25 -2.66 -22.95
CA TYR A 207 -48.02 -1.97 -22.55
C TYR A 207 -48.00 -1.82 -21.03
N LEU A 208 -46.81 -1.63 -20.46
CA LEU A 208 -46.60 -1.41 -19.04
C LEU A 208 -46.35 0.09 -18.81
N VAL A 209 -46.90 0.64 -17.73
CA VAL A 209 -46.48 1.97 -17.25
C VAL A 209 -45.11 1.87 -16.57
N ASP A 210 -44.37 2.97 -16.44
CA ASP A 210 -42.98 2.98 -15.93
C ASP A 210 -42.75 2.18 -14.65
N GLU A 211 -43.62 2.34 -13.63
CA GLU A 211 -43.50 1.60 -12.39
C GLU A 211 -43.67 0.08 -12.58
N GLU A 212 -44.64 -0.32 -13.42
CA GLU A 212 -44.87 -1.72 -13.76
C GLU A 212 -43.71 -2.28 -14.59
N PHE A 213 -43.21 -1.50 -15.56
CA PHE A 213 -42.07 -1.87 -16.39
C PHE A 213 -40.82 -2.13 -15.53
N ARG A 214 -40.49 -1.21 -14.61
CA ARG A 214 -39.37 -1.37 -13.67
C ARG A 214 -39.58 -2.56 -12.73
N LYS A 215 -40.81 -2.81 -12.28
CA LYS A 215 -41.14 -3.99 -11.46
C LYS A 215 -40.97 -5.30 -12.22
N THR A 216 -41.32 -5.33 -13.50
CA THR A 216 -41.24 -6.52 -14.36
C THR A 216 -39.83 -6.79 -14.88
N HIS A 217 -39.13 -5.76 -15.34
CA HIS A 217 -37.84 -5.88 -16.04
C HIS A 217 -36.63 -5.45 -15.21
N GLY A 218 -36.85 -4.83 -14.05
CA GLY A 218 -35.82 -4.27 -13.19
C GLY A 218 -35.51 -2.80 -13.51
N ASN A 219 -34.74 -2.17 -12.62
CA ASN A 219 -34.20 -0.84 -12.87
C ASN A 219 -33.20 -0.86 -14.02
N PRO A 220 -33.00 0.30 -14.67
CA PRO A 220 -32.00 0.41 -15.70
C PRO A 220 -30.62 -0.09 -15.24
N PRO A 221 -29.90 -0.81 -16.11
CA PRO A 221 -28.65 -1.48 -15.77
C PRO A 221 -27.57 -0.47 -15.38
N TRP A 222 -27.51 0.63 -16.13
CA TRP A 222 -26.59 1.72 -15.86
C TRP A 222 -26.84 2.36 -14.49
N GLU A 223 -28.09 2.46 -14.01
CA GLU A 223 -28.38 2.94 -12.65
C GLU A 223 -27.78 2.01 -11.59
N ASN A 224 -28.00 0.70 -11.73
CA ASN A 224 -27.48 -0.31 -10.79
C ASN A 224 -25.94 -0.33 -10.77
N ILE A 225 -25.32 -0.30 -11.95
CA ILE A 225 -23.87 -0.25 -12.09
C ILE A 225 -23.30 1.04 -11.51
N ASN A 226 -23.93 2.19 -11.77
CA ASN A 226 -23.50 3.48 -11.23
C ASN A 226 -23.53 3.49 -9.70
N SER A 227 -24.54 2.84 -9.09
CA SER A 227 -24.60 2.66 -7.63
C SER A 227 -23.44 1.80 -7.10
N ILE A 228 -23.06 0.75 -7.83
CA ILE A 228 -21.90 -0.09 -7.47
C ILE A 228 -20.59 0.71 -7.60
N LEU A 229 -20.42 1.47 -8.69
CA LEU A 229 -19.24 2.32 -8.90
C LEU A 229 -19.12 3.39 -7.81
N GLU A 230 -20.24 3.98 -7.40
CA GLU A 230 -20.29 4.94 -6.29
C GLU A 230 -19.93 4.30 -4.95
N THR A 231 -20.47 3.11 -4.65
CA THR A 231 -20.11 2.33 -3.46
C THR A 231 -18.62 1.95 -3.46
N ALA A 232 -18.05 1.69 -4.64
CA ALA A 232 -16.62 1.44 -4.85
C ALA A 232 -15.76 2.72 -4.83
N MET A 233 -16.35 3.89 -4.56
CA MET A 233 -15.68 5.20 -4.55
C MET A 233 -14.99 5.55 -5.87
N MET A 234 -15.60 5.16 -6.99
CA MET A 234 -15.12 5.50 -8.32
C MET A 234 -15.73 6.80 -8.82
N ASP A 235 -14.91 7.65 -9.45
CA ASP A 235 -15.30 8.95 -10.01
C ASP A 235 -15.95 8.84 -11.40
N TYR A 236 -16.70 7.76 -11.64
CA TYR A 236 -17.29 7.45 -12.94
C TYR A 236 -18.76 7.05 -12.81
N GLU A 237 -19.54 7.43 -13.82
CA GLU A 237 -20.90 6.96 -14.06
C GLU A 237 -21.07 6.70 -15.55
N PHE A 238 -21.91 5.74 -15.94
CA PHE A 238 -22.25 5.54 -17.35
C PHE A 238 -23.03 6.72 -17.90
N GLU A 239 -22.66 7.14 -19.12
CA GLU A 239 -23.50 8.01 -19.93
C GLU A 239 -24.80 7.27 -20.24
N VAL A 240 -25.93 7.87 -19.86
CA VAL A 240 -27.25 7.30 -20.14
C VAL A 240 -27.46 7.34 -21.64
N PRO A 241 -27.68 6.20 -22.30
CA PRO A 241 -27.92 6.20 -23.73
C PRO A 241 -29.31 6.79 -24.02
N VAL A 242 -29.33 7.94 -24.71
CA VAL A 242 -30.57 8.73 -24.94
C VAL A 242 -31.25 8.37 -26.26
N ASP A 243 -30.50 7.85 -27.23
CA ASP A 243 -31.01 7.63 -28.58
C ASP A 243 -31.57 6.23 -28.74
N TYR A 244 -32.71 6.10 -29.42
CA TYR A 244 -33.37 4.82 -29.76
C TYR A 244 -33.17 4.43 -31.24
N ASP A 245 -32.37 5.19 -32.00
CA ASP A 245 -32.12 4.86 -33.41
C ASP A 245 -31.48 3.47 -33.55
N SER A 246 -32.16 2.59 -34.29
CA SER A 246 -31.75 1.21 -34.59
C SER A 246 -30.61 1.12 -35.59
N ASN A 247 -30.24 2.22 -36.24
CA ASN A 247 -29.14 2.30 -37.21
C ASN A 247 -27.85 2.89 -36.61
N MET A 248 -27.88 3.32 -35.35
CA MET A 248 -26.69 3.84 -34.68
C MET A 248 -25.91 2.73 -33.99
N ILE A 249 -24.60 2.79 -34.10
CA ILE A 249 -23.70 1.91 -33.36
C ILE A 249 -23.66 2.38 -31.90
N TYR A 250 -23.91 1.48 -30.95
CA TYR A 250 -23.83 1.79 -29.53
C TYR A 250 -22.43 1.44 -28.98
N GLU A 251 -21.80 2.43 -28.35
CA GLU A 251 -20.54 2.27 -27.60
C GLU A 251 -20.77 2.84 -26.19
N PRO A 252 -20.61 2.02 -25.13
CA PRO A 252 -20.76 2.49 -23.76
C PRO A 252 -19.64 3.47 -23.39
N LYS A 253 -20.02 4.60 -22.79
CA LYS A 253 -19.09 5.64 -22.35
C LYS A 253 -19.32 5.98 -20.89
N PHE A 254 -18.27 6.45 -20.23
CA PHE A 254 -18.33 6.97 -18.88
C PHE A 254 -18.35 8.49 -18.88
N ILE A 255 -19.00 9.09 -17.90
CA ILE A 255 -18.88 10.48 -17.50
C ILE A 255 -18.04 10.49 -16.21
N LYS A 256 -16.95 11.25 -16.23
CA LYS A 256 -16.13 11.45 -15.03
C LYS A 256 -16.77 12.52 -14.13
N LYS A 257 -17.21 12.17 -12.92
CA LYS A 257 -18.06 13.07 -12.10
C LYS A 257 -17.35 14.39 -11.77
N SER A 258 -16.04 14.35 -11.48
CA SER A 258 -15.23 15.53 -11.15
C SER A 258 -15.06 16.55 -12.29
N SER A 259 -14.97 16.08 -13.55
CA SER A 259 -14.65 16.94 -14.70
C SER A 259 -15.81 17.11 -15.68
N LYS A 260 -16.83 16.26 -15.57
CA LYS A 260 -17.95 16.13 -16.52
C LYS A 260 -17.52 15.77 -17.95
N ASN A 261 -16.28 15.30 -18.13
CA ASN A 261 -15.80 14.81 -19.41
C ASN A 261 -16.33 13.40 -19.70
N VAL A 262 -16.66 13.17 -20.97
CA VAL A 262 -16.99 11.85 -21.50
C VAL A 262 -15.69 11.09 -21.81
N VAL A 263 -15.60 9.86 -21.34
CA VAL A 263 -14.42 8.99 -21.42
C VAL A 263 -14.84 7.64 -21.99
N LYS A 264 -14.14 7.17 -23.03
CA LYS A 264 -14.36 5.82 -23.56
C LYS A 264 -13.72 4.79 -22.64
N ILE A 265 -14.25 3.56 -22.65
CA ILE A 265 -13.66 2.44 -21.89
C ILE A 265 -12.20 2.19 -22.32
N SER A 266 -11.89 2.38 -23.61
CA SER A 266 -10.52 2.28 -24.15
C SER A 266 -9.54 3.23 -23.48
N ASP A 267 -10.01 4.43 -23.10
CA ASP A 267 -9.18 5.55 -22.65
C ASP A 267 -8.91 5.51 -21.14
N LEU A 268 -9.57 4.60 -20.43
CA LEU A 268 -9.31 4.36 -19.01
C LEU A 268 -7.89 3.83 -18.79
N SER A 269 -7.28 4.27 -17.70
CA SER A 269 -6.02 3.71 -17.24
C SER A 269 -6.19 2.22 -16.93
N SER A 270 -5.07 1.48 -16.94
CA SER A 270 -5.06 0.07 -16.60
C SER A 270 -5.64 -0.18 -15.20
N GLY A 271 -5.33 0.69 -14.24
CA GLY A 271 -5.87 0.59 -12.88
C GLY A 271 -7.38 0.82 -12.79
N GLU A 272 -7.91 1.81 -13.53
CA GLU A 272 -9.36 2.05 -13.59
C GLU A 272 -10.10 0.87 -14.23
N LYS A 273 -9.53 0.26 -15.28
CA LYS A 273 -10.10 -0.93 -15.91
C LYS A 273 -10.24 -2.09 -14.93
N ILE A 274 -9.27 -2.30 -14.05
CA ILE A 274 -9.33 -3.33 -13.00
C ILE A 274 -10.48 -3.06 -12.02
N LEU A 275 -10.60 -1.84 -11.52
CA LEU A 275 -11.64 -1.49 -10.55
C LEU A 275 -13.05 -1.58 -11.16
N ILE A 276 -13.24 -1.08 -12.39
CA ILE A 276 -14.49 -1.23 -13.13
C ILE A 276 -14.83 -2.71 -13.35
N SER A 277 -13.84 -3.53 -13.65
CA SER A 277 -14.03 -4.98 -13.83
C SER A 277 -14.50 -5.67 -12.55
N LEU A 278 -13.94 -5.30 -11.40
CA LEU A 278 -14.39 -5.80 -10.10
C LEU A 278 -15.82 -5.33 -9.80
N ALA A 279 -16.14 -4.05 -10.03
CA ALA A 279 -17.50 -3.53 -9.89
C ALA A 279 -18.48 -4.29 -10.80
N PHE A 280 -18.07 -4.64 -12.01
CA PHE A 280 -18.89 -5.41 -12.93
C PHE A 280 -19.16 -6.83 -12.48
N ALA A 281 -18.18 -7.48 -11.90
CA ALA A 281 -18.39 -8.80 -11.30
C ALA A 281 -19.43 -8.75 -10.17
N LEU A 282 -19.54 -7.63 -9.44
CA LEU A 282 -20.59 -7.43 -8.44
C LEU A 282 -21.98 -7.25 -9.05
N TYR A 283 -22.08 -6.63 -10.23
CA TYR A 283 -23.33 -6.54 -10.97
C TYR A 283 -23.75 -7.92 -11.53
N ASN A 284 -22.81 -8.63 -12.15
CA ASN A 284 -23.05 -9.94 -12.74
C ASN A 284 -23.32 -11.05 -11.71
N LYS A 285 -23.02 -10.84 -10.42
CA LYS A 285 -23.16 -11.87 -9.37
C LYS A 285 -24.56 -12.48 -9.32
N GLU A 286 -25.59 -11.68 -9.57
CA GLU A 286 -26.98 -12.13 -9.53
C GLU A 286 -27.33 -12.92 -10.78
N HIS A 287 -26.69 -12.62 -11.90
CA HIS A 287 -27.00 -13.21 -13.21
C HIS A 287 -26.13 -14.42 -13.57
N ALA A 288 -25.05 -14.67 -12.82
CA ALA A 288 -24.16 -15.79 -13.07
C ALA A 288 -24.77 -17.15 -12.69
N SER A 289 -24.48 -18.18 -13.49
CA SER A 289 -24.91 -19.56 -13.20
C SER A 289 -24.29 -20.14 -11.95
N GLN A 290 -23.06 -19.74 -11.64
CA GLN A 290 -22.35 -20.20 -10.47
C GLN A 290 -21.31 -19.14 -10.06
N LEU A 291 -21.28 -18.79 -8.77
CA LEU A 291 -20.19 -17.99 -8.22
C LEU A 291 -18.97 -18.88 -7.96
N PRO A 292 -17.75 -18.40 -8.23
CA PRO A 292 -16.55 -19.12 -7.82
C PRO A 292 -16.48 -19.18 -6.29
N LYS A 293 -16.05 -20.32 -5.74
CA LYS A 293 -15.74 -20.43 -4.31
C LYS A 293 -14.36 -19.87 -3.99
N VAL A 294 -13.45 -19.88 -4.96
CA VAL A 294 -12.09 -19.37 -4.83
C VAL A 294 -11.76 -18.48 -6.03
N LEU A 295 -11.24 -17.30 -5.76
CA LEU A 295 -10.74 -16.33 -6.72
C LEU A 295 -9.22 -16.19 -6.56
N LEU A 296 -8.49 -16.42 -7.65
CA LEU A 296 -7.04 -16.37 -7.73
C LEU A 296 -6.65 -15.21 -8.64
N LEU A 297 -5.99 -14.19 -8.08
CA LEU A 297 -5.61 -12.97 -8.80
C LEU A 297 -4.08 -12.87 -8.87
N ASP A 298 -3.51 -13.04 -10.06
CA ASP A 298 -2.06 -13.03 -10.25
C ASP A 298 -1.59 -11.64 -10.69
N GLU A 299 -0.95 -10.91 -9.78
CA GLU A 299 -0.36 -9.57 -10.03
C GLU A 299 -1.30 -8.55 -10.69
N THR A 300 -2.62 -8.69 -10.48
CA THR A 300 -3.62 -7.79 -11.05
C THR A 300 -3.58 -6.39 -10.46
N ASP A 301 -2.77 -6.16 -9.42
CA ASP A 301 -2.56 -4.87 -8.77
C ASP A 301 -1.32 -4.12 -9.31
N ALA A 302 -0.54 -4.72 -10.20
CA ALA A 302 0.77 -4.20 -10.63
C ALA A 302 0.75 -2.78 -11.21
N SER A 303 -0.38 -2.33 -11.76
CA SER A 303 -0.54 -1.00 -12.35
C SER A 303 -1.35 -0.01 -11.49
N LEU A 304 -1.70 -0.40 -10.25
CA LEU A 304 -2.51 0.43 -9.37
C LEU A 304 -1.67 1.51 -8.68
N HIS A 305 -2.13 2.75 -8.79
CA HIS A 305 -1.69 3.82 -7.89
C HIS A 305 -2.06 3.47 -6.43
N PRO A 306 -1.31 3.89 -5.39
CA PRO A 306 -1.60 3.55 -4.00
C PRO A 306 -3.06 3.80 -3.56
N SER A 307 -3.67 4.90 -4.01
CA SER A 307 -5.09 5.17 -3.72
C SER A 307 -6.03 4.11 -4.30
N MET A 308 -5.76 3.62 -5.50
CA MET A 308 -6.52 2.55 -6.16
C MET A 308 -6.22 1.18 -5.55
N ALA A 309 -4.98 0.94 -5.09
CA ALA A 309 -4.63 -0.29 -4.37
C ALA A 309 -5.45 -0.44 -3.08
N LYS A 310 -5.68 0.67 -2.35
CA LYS A 310 -6.58 0.69 -1.18
C LYS A 310 -8.02 0.32 -1.55
N GLN A 311 -8.55 0.89 -2.64
CA GLN A 311 -9.90 0.57 -3.12
C GLN A 311 -10.00 -0.91 -3.56
N TYR A 312 -9.00 -1.40 -4.30
CA TYR A 312 -8.89 -2.78 -4.74
C TYR A 312 -8.92 -3.77 -3.56
N LEU A 313 -8.07 -3.55 -2.53
CA LEU A 313 -8.06 -4.38 -1.33
C LEU A 313 -9.39 -4.34 -0.58
N ASN A 314 -10.03 -3.15 -0.50
CA ASN A 314 -11.33 -2.99 0.14
C ASN A 314 -12.43 -3.80 -0.58
N ILE A 315 -12.49 -3.72 -1.92
CA ILE A 315 -13.48 -4.46 -2.71
C ILE A 315 -13.29 -5.97 -2.51
N LEU A 316 -12.06 -6.48 -2.63
CA LEU A 316 -11.81 -7.91 -2.47
C LEU A 316 -12.14 -8.39 -1.05
N LYS A 317 -11.68 -7.68 -0.02
CA LYS A 317 -11.83 -8.13 1.36
C LYS A 317 -13.24 -7.95 1.89
N ASN A 318 -13.87 -6.79 1.66
CA ASN A 318 -15.18 -6.52 2.23
C ASN A 318 -16.29 -7.05 1.33
N VAL A 319 -16.19 -6.91 0.01
CA VAL A 319 -17.28 -7.35 -0.86
C VAL A 319 -17.14 -8.82 -1.25
N PHE A 320 -16.03 -9.22 -1.87
CA PHE A 320 -15.89 -10.61 -2.34
C PHE A 320 -15.80 -11.60 -1.17
N VAL A 321 -14.99 -11.30 -0.15
CA VAL A 321 -14.76 -12.24 0.95
C VAL A 321 -15.88 -12.20 2.00
N LYS A 322 -16.26 -11.03 2.52
CA LYS A 322 -17.28 -10.96 3.57
C LYS A 322 -18.70 -11.09 3.02
N ASP A 323 -19.06 -10.30 2.01
CA ASP A 323 -20.45 -10.26 1.53
C ASP A 323 -20.80 -11.44 0.62
N LEU A 324 -19.89 -11.83 -0.28
CA LEU A 324 -20.13 -12.94 -1.23
C LEU A 324 -19.60 -14.30 -0.73
N GLY A 325 -18.81 -14.33 0.35
CA GLY A 325 -18.24 -15.56 0.90
C GLY A 325 -17.13 -16.21 0.06
N ILE A 326 -16.69 -15.55 -1.02
CA ILE A 326 -15.68 -16.04 -1.96
C ILE A 326 -14.31 -15.97 -1.30
N LYS A 327 -13.52 -17.04 -1.36
CA LYS A 327 -12.13 -17.01 -0.85
C LYS A 327 -11.23 -16.39 -1.89
N VAL A 328 -10.30 -15.54 -1.48
CA VAL A 328 -9.45 -14.80 -2.42
C VAL A 328 -7.98 -14.99 -2.07
N ILE A 329 -7.18 -15.36 -3.05
CA ILE A 329 -5.72 -15.41 -2.98
C ILE A 329 -5.18 -14.50 -4.07
N ILE A 330 -4.40 -13.49 -3.68
CA ILE A 330 -3.72 -12.61 -4.62
C ILE A 330 -2.21 -12.79 -4.51
N THR A 331 -1.50 -12.63 -5.62
CA THR A 331 -0.05 -12.43 -5.62
C THR A 331 0.25 -10.97 -5.92
N THR A 332 1.31 -10.44 -5.34
CA THR A 332 1.72 -9.05 -5.58
C THR A 332 3.24 -8.89 -5.51
N HIS A 333 3.73 -7.97 -6.35
CA HIS A 333 5.06 -7.39 -6.27
C HIS A 333 5.04 -5.91 -5.86
N SER A 334 3.87 -5.35 -5.59
CA SER A 334 3.66 -3.94 -5.30
C SER A 334 3.93 -3.64 -3.81
N PRO A 335 4.99 -2.86 -3.47
CA PRO A 335 5.21 -2.42 -2.10
C PRO A 335 4.03 -1.60 -1.56
N SER A 336 3.35 -0.86 -2.43
CA SER A 336 2.19 -0.04 -2.06
C SER A 336 1.00 -0.91 -1.62
N THR A 337 0.74 -2.01 -2.32
CA THR A 337 -0.33 -2.95 -1.96
C THR A 337 -0.02 -3.61 -0.62
N VAL A 338 1.22 -4.06 -0.41
CA VAL A 338 1.66 -4.66 0.87
C VAL A 338 1.56 -3.65 2.02
N ALA A 339 1.97 -2.39 1.79
CA ALA A 339 1.91 -1.34 2.81
C ALA A 339 0.47 -1.05 3.26
N LEU A 340 -0.49 -1.06 2.32
CA LEU A 340 -1.90 -0.76 2.57
C LEU A 340 -2.73 -1.97 3.04
N ALA A 341 -2.17 -3.18 2.97
CA ALA A 341 -2.84 -4.40 3.42
C ALA A 341 -2.84 -4.57 4.94
N ASP A 342 -3.78 -5.37 5.45
CA ASP A 342 -3.76 -5.80 6.85
C ASP A 342 -2.72 -6.89 7.06
N GLU A 343 -1.87 -6.75 8.08
CA GLU A 343 -0.73 -7.64 8.31
C GLU A 343 -1.14 -9.11 8.41
N GLN A 344 -2.29 -9.40 9.03
CA GLN A 344 -2.87 -10.74 9.15
C GLN A 344 -3.17 -11.45 7.82
N ASP A 345 -3.21 -10.72 6.71
CA ASP A 345 -3.49 -11.29 5.37
C ASP A 345 -2.22 -11.46 4.53
N ILE A 346 -1.07 -10.95 4.96
CA ILE A 346 0.22 -10.95 4.22
C ILE A 346 1.03 -12.22 4.49
N PHE A 347 1.53 -12.85 3.42
CA PHE A 347 2.40 -14.02 3.50
C PHE A 347 3.55 -13.89 2.50
N VAL A 348 4.75 -14.29 2.91
CA VAL A 348 5.92 -14.33 2.05
C VAL A 348 6.10 -15.73 1.47
N VAL A 349 6.43 -15.77 0.18
CA VAL A 349 6.78 -16.98 -0.57
C VAL A 349 8.29 -17.02 -0.76
N GLU A 350 8.90 -18.12 -0.32
CA GLU A 350 10.35 -18.33 -0.30
C GLU A 350 10.73 -19.71 -0.86
N ASN A 351 11.99 -19.84 -1.32
CA ASN A 351 12.59 -21.13 -1.63
C ASN A 351 13.09 -21.81 -0.34
N SER A 352 12.17 -22.16 0.56
CA SER A 352 12.47 -22.87 1.82
C SER A 352 11.50 -24.04 2.04
N GLU A 353 11.72 -24.84 3.09
CA GLU A 353 10.80 -25.91 3.50
C GLU A 353 9.38 -25.37 3.77
N GLN A 354 9.28 -24.15 4.31
CA GLN A 354 8.01 -23.45 4.50
C GLN A 354 7.72 -22.52 3.32
N ARG A 355 7.21 -23.11 2.23
CA ARG A 355 6.97 -22.39 0.97
C ARG A 355 6.12 -21.12 1.11
N ILE A 356 5.11 -21.15 2.00
CA ILE A 356 4.26 -20.01 2.34
C ILE A 356 4.36 -19.76 3.84
N ARG A 357 4.93 -18.62 4.22
CA ARG A 357 5.19 -18.26 5.61
C ARG A 357 4.47 -16.96 5.99
N LYS A 358 3.98 -16.92 7.21
CA LYS A 358 3.43 -15.71 7.81
C LYS A 358 4.59 -14.76 8.15
N CYS A 359 4.44 -13.48 7.80
CA CYS A 359 5.45 -12.44 7.98
C CYS A 359 4.81 -11.19 8.58
N SER A 360 5.63 -10.32 9.16
CA SER A 360 5.20 -8.94 9.44
C SER A 360 5.10 -8.15 8.14
N LYS A 361 4.39 -7.01 8.20
CA LYS A 361 4.32 -6.08 7.07
C LYS A 361 5.71 -5.53 6.71
N ASP A 362 6.52 -5.19 7.71
CA ASP A 362 7.87 -4.67 7.50
C ASP A 362 8.80 -5.69 6.82
N GLU A 363 8.71 -6.96 7.22
CA GLU A 363 9.45 -8.04 6.57
C GLU A 363 9.03 -8.20 5.11
N ALA A 364 7.72 -8.19 4.82
CA ALA A 364 7.23 -8.27 3.45
C ALA A 364 7.71 -7.08 2.58
N LEU A 365 7.76 -5.88 3.15
CA LEU A 365 8.28 -4.68 2.47
C LEU A 365 9.78 -4.75 2.26
N SER A 366 10.55 -5.25 3.23
CA SER A 366 12.00 -5.40 3.10
C SER A 366 12.36 -6.39 1.98
N VAL A 367 11.63 -7.49 1.86
CA VAL A 367 11.79 -8.47 0.78
C VAL A 367 11.52 -7.85 -0.59
N LEU A 368 10.49 -7.01 -0.71
CA LEU A 368 10.16 -6.33 -1.98
C LEU A 368 11.12 -5.19 -2.34
N THR A 369 11.76 -4.58 -1.34
CA THR A 369 12.71 -3.47 -1.52
C THR A 369 14.17 -3.92 -1.46
N ALA A 370 14.43 -5.23 -1.40
CA ALA A 370 15.76 -5.82 -1.44
C ALA A 370 16.49 -5.41 -2.74
N GLY A 371 17.40 -4.44 -2.63
CA GLY A 371 18.09 -3.81 -3.76
C GLY A 371 17.97 -2.28 -3.79
N VAL A 372 16.97 -1.72 -3.12
CA VAL A 372 16.77 -0.27 -2.92
C VAL A 372 16.31 0.02 -1.46
N PRO A 373 17.15 -0.29 -0.46
CA PRO A 373 16.76 -0.19 0.97
C PRO A 373 16.46 1.23 1.44
N SER A 374 16.82 2.26 0.66
CA SER A 374 16.44 3.66 0.92
C SER A 374 14.95 3.93 0.74
N LEU A 375 14.21 3.01 0.14
CA LEU A 375 12.75 3.08 -0.03
C LEU A 375 12.03 2.62 1.25
N SER A 376 12.35 3.24 2.39
CA SER A 376 11.60 3.00 3.63
C SER A 376 10.22 3.66 3.53
N ILE A 377 9.19 2.84 3.32
CA ILE A 377 7.77 3.25 3.21
C ILE A 377 7.15 3.48 4.60
N ASN A 378 7.77 2.97 5.66
CA ASN A 378 7.24 3.09 7.02
C ASN A 378 7.58 4.46 7.63
N TYR A 379 6.56 5.29 7.86
CA TYR A 379 6.69 6.63 8.46
C TYR A 379 7.31 6.57 9.86
N GLU A 380 7.13 5.46 10.58
CA GLU A 380 7.68 5.26 11.93
C GLU A 380 9.21 5.09 11.94
N ASN A 381 9.77 4.63 10.83
CA ASN A 381 11.21 4.42 10.62
C ASN A 381 11.93 5.66 10.04
N ARG A 382 11.22 6.80 9.93
CA ARG A 382 11.81 8.11 9.63
C ARG A 382 11.61 9.03 10.82
N LYS A 383 12.65 9.23 11.62
CA LYS A 383 12.61 10.12 12.78
C LYS A 383 12.91 11.55 12.35
N GLN A 384 12.03 12.48 12.66
CA GLN A 384 12.25 13.92 12.49
C GLN A 384 12.90 14.46 13.75
N VAL A 385 14.12 14.99 13.62
CA VAL A 385 14.94 15.42 14.76
C VAL A 385 15.14 16.92 14.70
N PHE A 386 14.47 17.66 15.58
CA PHE A 386 14.63 19.12 15.69
C PHE A 386 15.91 19.47 16.44
N VAL A 387 16.69 20.42 15.92
CA VAL A 387 17.94 20.90 16.50
C VAL A 387 17.93 22.42 16.65
N GLU A 388 18.83 22.93 17.47
CA GLU A 388 18.79 24.32 17.93
C GLU A 388 19.07 25.34 16.82
N SER A 389 20.00 25.03 15.91
CA SER A 389 20.39 25.96 14.84
C SER A 389 20.42 25.33 13.44
N PRO A 390 20.38 26.15 12.37
CA PRO A 390 20.64 25.68 11.01
C PRO A 390 22.05 25.11 10.81
N TYR A 391 23.00 25.47 11.68
CA TYR A 391 24.36 24.94 11.63
C TYR A 391 24.45 23.54 12.26
N ASP A 392 23.69 23.30 13.33
CA ASP A 392 23.63 21.99 13.98
C ASP A 392 23.08 20.93 13.03
N VAL A 393 22.11 21.30 12.18
CA VAL A 393 21.62 20.44 11.10
C VAL A 393 22.80 19.93 10.26
N LYS A 394 23.69 20.85 9.83
CA LYS A 394 24.86 20.50 9.02
C LYS A 394 25.84 19.61 9.77
N TYR A 395 26.07 19.89 11.06
CA TYR A 395 27.00 19.10 11.88
C TYR A 395 26.47 17.69 12.11
N TYR A 396 25.24 17.57 12.62
CA TYR A 396 24.61 16.28 12.89
C TYR A 396 24.41 15.46 11.61
N ASP A 397 24.02 16.07 10.49
CA ASP A 397 23.94 15.36 9.20
C ASP A 397 25.28 14.77 8.77
N ALA A 398 26.37 15.55 8.90
CA ALA A 398 27.70 15.10 8.51
C ALA A 398 28.20 13.97 9.43
N ILE A 399 28.02 14.12 10.74
CA ILE A 399 28.41 13.11 11.74
C ILE A 399 27.56 11.84 11.57
N TYR A 400 26.25 11.98 11.35
CA TYR A 400 25.33 10.85 11.15
C TYR A 400 25.73 10.02 9.92
N LYS A 401 26.14 10.66 8.83
CA LYS A 401 26.65 9.97 7.63
C LYS A 401 27.91 9.14 7.94
N ILE A 402 28.87 9.75 8.65
CA ILE A 402 30.13 9.09 9.07
C ILE A 402 29.82 7.91 10.00
N LEU A 403 28.89 8.08 10.94
CA LEU A 403 28.53 7.06 11.91
C LEU A 403 27.54 6.01 11.39
N SER A 404 26.98 6.17 10.21
CA SER A 404 25.96 5.26 9.65
C SER A 404 26.31 3.76 9.69
N PRO A 405 27.58 3.30 9.56
CA PRO A 405 27.91 1.88 9.72
C PRO A 405 27.69 1.32 11.14
N TYR A 406 27.65 2.19 12.15
CA TYR A 406 27.53 1.86 13.57
C TYR A 406 26.13 2.14 14.14
N LEU A 407 25.17 2.48 13.27
CA LEU A 407 23.80 2.86 13.63
C LEU A 407 22.80 1.85 13.05
N ASN A 408 21.55 1.93 13.50
CA ASN A 408 20.46 1.11 12.95
C ASN A 408 20.16 1.55 11.50
N LYS A 409 20.32 0.63 10.54
CA LYS A 409 20.11 0.91 9.11
C LYS A 409 18.64 1.02 8.72
N GLU A 410 17.74 0.48 9.54
CA GLU A 410 16.30 0.46 9.25
C GLU A 410 15.61 1.76 9.68
N VAL A 411 16.21 2.51 10.60
CA VAL A 411 15.67 3.76 11.15
C VAL A 411 16.50 4.96 10.69
N SER A 412 15.92 5.80 9.84
CA SER A 412 16.59 7.01 9.35
C SER A 412 16.33 8.22 10.26
N LEU A 413 17.36 9.03 10.48
CA LEU A 413 17.25 10.32 11.17
C LEU A 413 17.29 11.46 10.14
N ASN A 414 16.36 12.41 10.24
CA ASN A 414 16.32 13.62 9.43
C ASN A 414 16.35 14.85 10.33
N PHE A 415 17.41 15.66 10.24
CA PHE A 415 17.63 16.80 11.11
C PHE A 415 16.99 18.07 10.55
N ILE A 416 16.27 18.81 11.40
CA ILE A 416 15.49 19.99 11.04
C ILE A 416 15.82 21.10 12.02
N SER A 417 16.12 22.30 11.53
CA SER A 417 16.32 23.45 12.43
C SER A 417 14.99 23.89 13.03
N SER A 418 15.00 24.25 14.32
CA SER A 418 13.85 24.85 15.00
C SER A 418 13.54 26.30 14.55
N GLY A 419 14.42 26.93 13.76
CA GLY A 419 14.26 28.28 13.18
C GLY A 419 15.41 29.21 13.55
N ASP A 420 15.44 30.41 12.95
CA ASP A 420 16.40 31.46 13.36
C ASP A 420 16.02 32.04 14.73
N SER A 421 17.03 32.48 15.48
CA SER A 421 16.89 33.10 16.81
C SER A 421 15.84 34.21 16.77
N ARG A 422 14.68 33.98 17.39
CA ARG A 422 13.64 35.01 17.53
C ARG A 422 13.98 35.86 18.74
N THR A 423 13.91 37.17 18.60
CA THR A 423 13.83 38.07 19.75
C THR A 423 12.38 38.14 20.22
N ASP A 424 12.17 38.09 21.53
CA ASP A 424 10.87 38.35 22.13
C ASP A 424 10.47 39.84 21.90
N PRO A 425 9.23 40.25 22.24
CA PRO A 425 8.78 41.64 22.10
C PRO A 425 9.61 42.66 22.91
N ASN A 426 10.41 42.20 23.87
CA ASN A 426 11.30 43.01 24.69
C ASN A 426 12.73 43.10 24.10
N GLY A 427 13.01 42.39 23.01
CA GLY A 427 14.32 42.34 22.36
C GLY A 427 15.24 41.25 22.91
N ASP A 428 14.77 40.39 23.81
CA ASP A 428 15.55 39.31 24.41
C ASP A 428 15.58 38.08 23.48
N PRO A 429 16.75 37.45 23.24
CA PRO A 429 16.83 36.22 22.45
C PRO A 429 16.01 35.10 23.10
N VAL A 430 15.06 34.53 22.37
CA VAL A 430 14.36 33.31 22.78
C VAL A 430 15.33 32.14 22.62
N ALA A 431 15.72 31.50 23.72
CA ALA A 431 16.63 30.35 23.72
C ALA A 431 16.14 29.25 22.76
N ASN A 432 17.01 28.83 21.84
CA ASN A 432 16.68 27.89 20.76
C ASN A 432 16.28 26.50 21.29
N CYS A 433 16.88 26.04 22.40
CA CYS A 433 16.48 24.81 23.09
C CYS A 433 14.99 24.80 23.51
N SER A 434 14.43 25.95 23.89
CA SER A 434 13.00 26.05 24.26
C SER A 434 12.08 25.87 23.05
N GLN A 435 12.54 26.30 21.86
CA GLN A 435 11.79 26.10 20.61
C GLN A 435 11.79 24.63 20.20
N VAL A 436 12.95 23.97 20.27
CA VAL A 436 13.08 22.51 20.05
C VAL A 436 12.11 21.76 20.97
N LYS A 437 12.18 22.01 22.28
CA LYS A 437 11.27 21.40 23.27
C LYS A 437 9.81 21.60 22.91
N LYS A 438 9.41 22.84 22.62
CA LYS A 438 8.02 23.18 22.28
C LYS A 438 7.53 22.47 21.02
N ILE A 439 8.31 22.48 19.94
CA ILE A 439 7.94 21.86 18.66
C ILE A 439 7.83 20.34 18.83
N THR A 440 8.83 19.71 19.44
CA THR A 440 8.85 18.27 19.66
C THR A 440 7.67 17.83 20.52
N GLN A 441 7.43 18.49 21.66
CA GLN A 441 6.30 18.16 22.54
C GLN A 441 4.95 18.37 21.84
N THR A 442 4.78 19.46 21.08
CA THR A 442 3.55 19.73 20.32
C THR A 442 3.28 18.64 19.29
N MET A 443 4.31 18.22 18.53
CA MET A 443 4.15 17.19 17.51
C MET A 443 3.81 15.82 18.13
N ARG A 444 4.50 15.46 19.23
CA ARG A 444 4.27 14.20 19.94
C ARG A 444 2.89 14.13 20.59
N THR A 445 2.46 15.19 21.26
CA THR A 445 1.12 15.27 21.88
C THR A 445 0.00 15.22 20.85
N ASN A 446 0.23 15.72 19.63
CA ASN A 446 -0.69 15.58 18.48
C ASN A 446 -0.57 14.23 17.74
N GLY A 447 0.11 13.24 18.32
CA GLY A 447 0.15 11.85 17.84
C GLY A 447 1.36 11.47 16.99
N ASN A 448 2.28 12.39 16.67
CA ASN A 448 3.49 12.06 15.92
C ASN A 448 4.62 11.59 16.84
N LYS A 449 4.66 10.28 17.11
CA LYS A 449 5.69 9.63 17.95
C LYS A 449 7.08 9.59 17.30
N SER A 450 7.20 9.83 15.99
CA SER A 450 8.46 9.88 15.27
C SER A 450 9.17 11.24 15.34
N CYS A 451 8.64 12.19 16.10
CA CYS A 451 9.23 13.50 16.32
C CYS A 451 10.11 13.52 17.58
N PHE A 452 11.34 14.01 17.43
CA PHE A 452 12.36 14.10 18.46
C PHE A 452 13.05 15.47 18.43
N GLY A 453 13.78 15.80 19.49
CA GLY A 453 14.61 16.99 19.57
C GLY A 453 15.96 16.68 20.19
N ILE A 454 17.04 17.28 19.67
CA ILE A 454 18.35 17.30 20.32
C ILE A 454 18.62 18.72 20.81
N ILE A 455 19.05 18.82 22.06
CA ILE A 455 19.46 20.07 22.70
C ILE A 455 20.82 19.94 23.37
N ASP A 456 21.49 21.06 23.55
CA ASP A 456 22.75 21.14 24.29
C ASP A 456 22.52 21.00 25.79
N TRP A 457 23.59 20.69 26.53
CA TRP A 457 23.50 20.52 27.97
C TRP A 457 23.30 21.87 28.69
N ASP A 458 24.00 22.93 28.25
CA ASP A 458 23.94 24.29 28.84
C ASP A 458 24.08 24.30 30.37
N LEU A 459 24.67 23.26 30.95
CA LEU A 459 24.74 22.96 32.40
C LEU A 459 23.39 22.83 33.13
N THR A 460 22.29 23.13 32.46
CA THR A 460 20.96 23.29 33.07
C THR A 460 19.94 22.30 32.51
N ASN A 461 20.11 21.86 31.27
CA ASN A 461 19.22 20.89 30.65
C ASN A 461 19.39 19.51 31.27
N GLN A 462 18.28 18.78 31.40
CA GLN A 462 18.26 17.44 31.96
C GLN A 462 17.45 16.50 31.07
N GLN A 463 17.82 15.22 31.09
CA GLN A 463 17.11 14.17 30.37
C GLN A 463 15.79 13.79 31.06
N ARG A 464 14.77 14.65 30.95
CA ARG A 464 13.46 14.45 31.59
C ARG A 464 12.30 14.39 30.60
N GLU A 465 12.39 15.14 29.50
CA GLU A 465 11.28 15.35 28.58
C GLU A 465 11.22 14.24 27.53
N GLU A 466 10.02 13.69 27.28
CA GLU A 466 9.82 12.62 26.30
C GLU A 466 10.10 13.12 24.88
N GLY A 467 10.92 12.38 24.13
CA GLY A 467 11.33 12.74 22.78
C GLY A 467 12.42 13.79 22.70
N ILE A 468 12.92 14.31 23.83
CA ILE A 468 14.08 15.21 23.88
C ILE A 468 15.31 14.43 24.31
N VAL A 469 16.42 14.62 23.60
CA VAL A 469 17.72 14.05 23.95
C VAL A 469 18.70 15.19 24.19
N VAL A 470 19.35 15.18 25.36
CA VAL A 470 20.40 16.14 25.68
C VAL A 470 21.74 15.56 25.23
N ASN A 471 22.38 16.22 24.26
CA ASN A 471 23.69 15.79 23.76
C ASN A 471 24.77 16.02 24.83
N ALA A 472 25.70 15.06 24.98
CA ALA A 472 26.83 15.12 25.92
C ALA A 472 26.44 15.50 27.37
N LEU A 473 25.29 15.03 27.85
CA LEU A 473 24.76 15.30 29.19
C LEU A 473 25.80 15.03 30.30
N ASN A 474 26.02 16.01 31.18
CA ASN A 474 27.01 15.98 32.27
C ASN A 474 28.47 15.83 31.81
N ASN A 475 28.75 16.01 30.52
CA ASN A 475 30.08 15.85 29.94
C ASN A 475 30.56 17.17 29.33
N GLN A 476 29.82 17.72 28.37
CA GLN A 476 30.24 18.88 27.58
C GLN A 476 29.09 19.88 27.41
N TYR A 477 29.39 21.17 27.52
CA TYR A 477 28.42 22.27 27.57
C TYR A 477 27.51 22.32 26.33
N SER A 478 28.10 22.30 25.13
CA SER A 478 27.41 22.39 23.83
C SER A 478 28.10 21.56 22.75
N ILE A 479 27.47 21.42 21.59
CA ILE A 479 28.07 20.78 20.41
C ILE A 479 29.42 21.42 20.01
N GLU A 480 29.61 22.73 20.23
CA GLU A 480 30.89 23.41 20.04
C GLU A 480 32.00 22.77 20.87
N ASN A 481 31.75 22.47 22.14
CA ASN A 481 32.75 21.85 23.03
C ASN A 481 33.14 20.46 22.52
N CYS A 482 32.16 19.70 22.01
CA CYS A 482 32.39 18.39 21.41
C CYS A 482 33.26 18.47 20.15
N LEU A 483 32.97 19.41 19.25
CA LEU A 483 33.66 19.53 17.96
C LEU A 483 35.01 20.23 18.07
N LEU A 484 35.12 21.24 18.94
CA LEU A 484 36.34 21.99 19.19
C LEU A 484 37.20 21.36 20.30
N ASN A 485 37.00 20.07 20.57
CA ASN A 485 37.85 19.34 21.51
C ASN A 485 39.34 19.53 21.15
N PRO A 486 40.23 19.77 22.14
CA PRO A 486 41.64 20.05 21.88
C PRO A 486 42.35 18.97 21.06
N LEU A 487 41.92 17.71 21.18
CA LEU A 487 42.43 16.61 20.35
C LEU A 487 42.17 16.87 18.87
N PHE A 488 40.94 17.19 18.50
CA PHE A 488 40.55 17.36 17.10
C PHE A 488 41.16 18.60 16.48
N ILE A 489 41.29 19.68 17.26
CA ILE A 489 42.05 20.86 16.85
C ILE A 489 43.51 20.48 16.58
N GLY A 490 44.14 19.72 17.49
CA GLY A 490 45.53 19.31 17.33
C GLY A 490 45.74 18.46 16.08
N LEU A 491 44.86 17.48 15.85
CA LEU A 491 44.88 16.67 14.64
C LEU A 491 44.67 17.49 13.37
N LEU A 492 43.76 18.47 13.39
CA LEU A 492 43.56 19.39 12.26
C LEU A 492 44.83 20.19 11.95
N ILE A 493 45.51 20.73 12.96
CA ILE A 493 46.76 21.48 12.77
C ILE A 493 47.88 20.58 12.21
N LEU A 494 48.00 19.35 12.72
CA LEU A 494 48.94 18.35 12.20
C LEU A 494 48.63 17.97 10.73
N GLY A 495 47.35 17.82 10.38
CA GLY A 495 46.91 17.49 9.02
C GLY A 495 47.15 18.62 8.02
N LEU A 496 47.02 19.88 8.46
CA LEU A 496 47.26 21.07 7.63
C LEU A 496 48.75 21.34 7.36
N LYS A 497 49.66 20.62 8.02
CA LYS A 497 51.11 20.77 7.88
C LYS A 497 51.60 22.22 8.09
N THR A 498 51.03 22.90 9.07
CA THR A 498 51.41 24.28 9.42
C THR A 498 52.67 24.32 10.28
N GLY A 499 53.28 25.50 10.46
CA GLY A 499 54.50 25.67 11.26
C GLY A 499 54.37 25.16 12.71
N SER A 500 53.18 25.22 13.29
CA SER A 500 52.89 24.73 14.64
C SER A 500 53.05 23.20 14.79
N GLN A 501 53.03 22.42 13.69
CA GLN A 501 53.19 20.95 13.77
C GLN A 501 54.56 20.50 14.31
N TYR A 502 55.58 21.36 14.25
CA TYR A 502 56.95 21.02 14.67
C TYR A 502 57.15 21.13 16.19
N GLU A 503 56.14 21.62 16.93
CA GLU A 503 56.18 21.75 18.38
C GLU A 503 55.92 20.43 19.13
N ILE A 504 55.44 19.39 18.43
CA ILE A 504 55.15 18.08 18.99
C ILE A 504 55.78 16.98 18.13
N SER A 505 56.14 15.84 18.74
CA SER A 505 56.81 14.73 18.05
C SER A 505 55.88 13.89 17.16
N HIS A 506 54.57 14.08 17.27
CA HIS A 506 53.56 13.29 16.55
C HIS A 506 53.31 13.84 15.15
N ARG A 507 53.09 12.94 14.18
CA ARG A 507 52.74 13.30 12.80
C ARG A 507 51.42 12.66 12.39
N TYR A 508 50.62 13.40 11.61
CA TYR A 508 49.30 12.96 11.16
C TYR A 508 49.32 11.60 10.44
N ILE A 509 50.27 11.41 9.51
CA ILE A 509 50.37 10.19 8.67
C ILE A 509 50.75 8.94 9.48
N SER A 510 51.49 9.11 10.57
CA SER A 510 51.99 8.01 11.42
C SER A 510 51.33 8.00 12.79
N LEU A 511 50.12 8.55 12.90
CA LEU A 511 49.41 8.69 14.16
C LEU A 511 48.99 7.31 14.69
N ASN A 512 49.38 6.98 15.93
CA ASN A 512 48.87 5.81 16.62
C ASN A 512 47.56 6.16 17.34
N TYR A 513 46.45 6.13 16.59
CA TYR A 513 45.13 6.49 17.09
C TYR A 513 44.54 5.51 18.11
N ASN A 514 45.20 4.37 18.36
CA ASN A 514 44.81 3.42 19.42
C ASN A 514 45.53 3.69 20.75
N SER A 515 46.51 4.60 20.77
CA SER A 515 47.28 4.92 21.99
C SER A 515 46.64 6.09 22.73
N ALA A 516 46.03 5.81 23.88
CA ALA A 516 45.49 6.84 24.78
C ALA A 516 46.55 7.90 25.14
N LYS A 517 47.80 7.46 25.38
CA LYS A 517 48.92 8.36 25.67
C LYS A 517 49.22 9.31 24.50
N CYS A 518 49.28 8.80 23.27
CA CYS A 518 49.55 9.62 22.09
C CYS A 518 48.45 10.67 21.87
N LEU A 519 47.19 10.26 21.98
CA LEU A 519 46.05 11.17 21.82
C LEU A 519 46.01 12.23 22.94
N GLN A 520 46.27 11.83 24.20
CA GLN A 520 46.34 12.76 25.33
C GLN A 520 47.48 13.78 25.18
N GLU A 521 48.66 13.38 24.67
CA GLU A 521 49.77 14.31 24.42
C GLU A 521 49.41 15.38 23.37
N ILE A 522 48.68 15.01 22.30
CA ILE A 522 48.19 15.96 21.28
C ILE A 522 47.13 16.89 21.87
N HIS A 523 46.22 16.33 22.65
CA HIS A 523 45.17 17.07 23.35
C HIS A 523 45.77 18.10 24.32
N ASP A 524 46.72 17.69 25.17
CA ASP A 524 47.34 18.55 26.17
C ASP A 524 48.21 19.64 25.54
N TRP A 525 48.82 19.37 24.38
CA TRP A 525 49.53 20.39 23.61
C TRP A 525 48.63 21.56 23.21
N ILE A 526 47.40 21.28 22.77
CA ILE A 526 46.43 22.34 22.45
C ILE A 526 45.91 23.02 23.71
N LEU A 527 45.62 22.27 24.78
CA LEU A 527 45.21 22.87 26.06
C LEU A 527 46.26 23.85 26.58
N ASN A 528 47.54 23.50 26.53
CA ASN A 528 48.62 24.36 26.99
C ASN A 528 48.73 25.67 26.19
N LYS A 529 48.39 25.65 24.90
CA LYS A 529 48.34 26.88 24.06
C LYS A 529 47.21 27.81 24.46
N ILE A 530 46.04 27.26 24.81
CA ILE A 530 44.83 28.06 25.03
C ILE A 530 44.59 28.41 26.50
N SER A 531 45.20 27.68 27.44
CA SER A 531 44.94 27.77 28.90
C SER A 531 45.07 29.19 29.47
N SER A 532 45.94 30.03 28.90
CA SER A 532 46.13 31.43 29.31
C SER A 532 44.88 32.31 29.14
N GLN A 533 43.89 31.88 28.36
CA GLN A 533 42.63 32.59 28.12
C GLN A 533 41.50 32.20 29.09
N PHE A 534 41.77 31.26 29.99
CA PHE A 534 40.77 30.68 30.88
C PHE A 534 41.21 30.77 32.34
N GLU A 535 40.24 30.78 33.25
CA GLU A 535 40.50 30.66 34.68
C GLU A 535 40.74 29.19 35.02
N THR A 536 42.00 28.81 35.20
CA THR A 536 42.42 27.41 35.38
C THR A 536 42.51 26.95 36.84
N GLN A 537 41.86 27.68 37.76
CA GLN A 537 41.89 27.37 39.19
C GLN A 537 41.21 26.03 39.52
N ASN A 538 40.18 25.65 38.75
CA ASN A 538 39.53 24.35 38.87
C ASN A 538 40.33 23.28 38.11
N GLN A 539 40.83 22.28 38.84
CA GLN A 539 41.62 21.17 38.29
C GLN A 539 40.81 19.89 38.06
N ASN A 540 39.49 19.93 38.25
CA ASN A 540 38.63 18.79 37.96
C ASN A 540 38.77 18.37 36.50
N GLN A 541 38.78 17.06 36.26
CA GLN A 541 38.86 16.48 34.92
C GLN A 541 37.57 15.75 34.58
N ILE A 542 37.16 15.91 33.33
CA ILE A 542 36.06 15.21 32.69
C ILE A 542 36.64 14.23 31.68
N SER A 543 36.18 12.98 31.75
CA SER A 543 36.61 11.90 30.86
C SER A 543 35.71 11.81 29.64
N ILE A 544 36.27 12.08 28.46
CA ILE A 544 35.57 11.99 27.18
C ILE A 544 35.94 10.67 26.51
N GLN A 545 34.96 9.78 26.37
CA GLN A 545 35.15 8.49 25.72
C GLN A 545 34.92 8.61 24.20
N LEU A 546 35.80 7.99 23.43
CA LEU A 546 35.72 7.90 21.97
C LEU A 546 35.10 6.56 21.55
N ILE A 547 34.66 6.45 20.29
CA ILE A 547 34.08 5.19 19.75
C ILE A 547 35.06 4.02 19.84
N SER A 548 36.36 4.26 19.75
CA SER A 548 37.42 3.25 19.97
C SER A 548 37.44 2.65 21.37
N GLY A 549 36.75 3.25 22.33
CA GLY A 549 36.85 2.93 23.75
C GLY A 549 37.99 3.65 24.47
N VAL A 550 38.86 4.37 23.75
CA VAL A 550 39.88 5.23 24.34
C VAL A 550 39.21 6.42 25.02
N THR A 551 39.75 6.84 26.17
CA THR A 551 39.26 7.99 26.95
C THR A 551 40.31 9.09 26.97
N ILE A 552 39.87 10.34 26.78
CA ILE A 552 40.68 11.56 26.87
C ILE A 552 40.19 12.38 28.05
N ASN A 553 41.11 12.78 28.93
CA ASN A 553 40.77 13.60 30.08
C ASN A 553 40.94 15.09 29.73
N THR A 554 39.87 15.85 29.93
CA THR A 554 39.80 17.28 29.61
C THR A 554 39.39 18.05 30.86
N PRO A 555 40.01 19.19 31.19
CA PRO A 555 39.65 19.92 32.39
C PRO A 555 38.24 20.51 32.31
N GLU A 556 37.57 20.57 33.46
CA GLU A 556 36.20 21.06 33.59
C GLU A 556 36.04 22.50 33.09
N TRP A 557 37.05 23.36 33.32
CA TRP A 557 37.05 24.74 32.84
C TRP A 557 36.95 24.84 31.31
N PHE A 558 37.29 23.79 30.58
CA PHE A 558 37.12 23.74 29.12
C PHE A 558 35.75 23.16 28.75
N THR A 559 35.38 22.01 29.33
CA THR A 559 34.17 21.29 28.92
C THR A 559 32.89 21.98 29.37
N HIS A 560 32.93 22.77 30.45
CA HIS A 560 31.79 23.50 31.01
C HIS A 560 31.77 24.98 30.58
N HIS A 561 32.69 25.41 29.71
CA HIS A 561 32.73 26.77 29.17
C HIS A 561 31.68 26.97 28.08
N GLN A 562 31.07 28.16 28.01
CA GLN A 562 30.08 28.50 26.99
C GLN A 562 30.68 28.39 25.56
N GLY A 563 29.99 27.67 24.66
CA GLY A 563 30.55 27.24 23.37
C GLY A 563 31.04 28.35 22.43
N HIS A 564 30.29 29.45 22.29
CA HIS A 564 30.68 30.57 21.41
C HIS A 564 31.87 31.38 21.96
N GLU A 565 31.91 31.58 23.28
CA GLU A 565 33.04 32.22 23.95
C GLU A 565 34.29 31.34 23.87
N LEU A 566 34.12 30.03 24.08
CA LEU A 566 35.17 29.02 23.93
C LEU A 566 35.81 29.10 22.55
N GLU A 567 34.99 29.06 21.49
CA GLU A 567 35.46 29.17 20.11
C GLU A 567 36.25 30.46 19.87
N SER A 568 35.74 31.59 20.37
CA SER A 568 36.38 32.90 20.22
C SER A 568 37.74 32.97 20.89
N LYS A 569 37.87 32.41 22.10
CA LYS A 569 39.15 32.31 22.84
C LYS A 569 40.16 31.42 22.14
N ILE A 570 39.73 30.25 21.64
CA ILE A 570 40.58 29.31 20.90
C ILE A 570 41.16 29.97 19.63
N ILE A 571 40.31 30.62 18.83
CA ILE A 571 40.72 31.24 17.57
C ILE A 571 41.69 32.41 17.79
N THR A 572 41.58 33.10 18.92
CA THR A 572 42.48 34.20 19.28
C THR A 572 43.91 33.70 19.52
N GLN A 573 44.07 32.50 20.10
CA GLN A 573 45.38 31.91 20.40
C GLN A 573 45.97 31.07 19.27
N ILE A 574 45.13 30.61 18.32
CA ILE A 574 45.57 29.75 17.22
C ILE A 574 45.19 30.40 15.88
N PRO A 575 46.03 31.30 15.34
CA PRO A 575 45.74 32.08 14.13
C PRO A 575 45.46 31.23 12.89
N GLU A 576 45.98 30.00 12.83
CA GLU A 576 45.72 29.04 11.75
C GLU A 576 44.24 28.72 11.63
N LEU A 577 43.52 28.61 12.75
CA LEU A 577 42.08 28.33 12.77
C LEU A 577 41.27 29.53 12.25
N LYS A 578 41.76 30.76 12.46
CA LYS A 578 41.13 31.97 11.93
C LYS A 578 41.09 31.96 10.40
N LYS A 579 42.14 31.46 9.75
CA LYS A 579 42.20 31.32 8.27
C LYS A 579 41.19 30.32 7.73
N ILE A 580 40.84 29.30 8.52
CA ILE A 580 39.85 28.28 8.14
C ILE A 580 38.43 28.81 8.35
N LYS A 581 38.17 29.50 9.47
CA LYS A 581 36.86 30.06 9.78
C LYS A 581 36.39 31.06 8.72
N GLN A 582 37.28 31.90 8.18
CA GLN A 582 36.96 32.90 7.14
C GLN A 582 35.65 33.69 7.42
N ASN A 583 35.44 34.09 8.68
CA ASN A 583 34.24 34.78 9.17
C ASN A 583 32.91 33.99 9.05
N SER A 584 32.96 32.67 8.83
CA SER A 584 31.79 31.80 8.74
C SER A 584 31.74 30.86 9.94
N GLU A 585 30.70 31.00 10.76
CA GLU A 585 30.53 30.29 12.04
C GLU A 585 30.69 28.77 11.92
N HIS A 586 30.21 28.18 10.82
CA HIS A 586 30.18 26.74 10.66
C HIS A 586 31.40 26.09 10.00
N LYS A 587 32.30 26.86 9.38
CA LYS A 587 33.38 26.30 8.55
C LYS A 587 34.39 25.50 9.36
N LEU A 588 34.84 26.02 10.51
CA LEU A 588 35.85 25.37 11.33
C LEU A 588 35.36 24.01 11.86
N LYS A 589 34.14 23.98 12.41
CA LYS A 589 33.49 22.78 12.92
C LYS A 589 33.27 21.73 11.82
N LEU A 590 32.81 22.14 10.63
CA LEU A 590 32.69 21.21 9.49
C LEU A 590 34.04 20.71 8.98
N GLU A 591 35.09 21.51 9.01
CA GLU A 591 36.43 21.07 8.63
C GLU A 591 36.96 19.99 9.58
N ILE A 592 36.68 20.10 10.88
CA ILE A 592 36.98 19.04 11.84
C ILE A 592 36.21 17.76 11.48
N ILE A 593 34.90 17.86 11.24
CA ILE A 593 34.08 16.68 10.89
C ILE A 593 34.59 16.04 9.59
N ASN A 594 34.77 16.81 8.54
CA ASN A 594 35.10 16.31 7.21
C ASN A 594 36.55 15.81 7.06
N LYS A 595 37.49 16.32 7.86
CA LYS A 595 38.90 15.88 7.78
C LYS A 595 39.29 14.93 8.88
N ILE A 596 38.78 15.11 10.10
CA ILE A 596 39.22 14.33 11.25
C ILE A 596 38.28 13.16 11.50
N PHE A 597 36.97 13.41 11.53
CA PHE A 597 36.01 12.33 11.79
C PHE A 597 35.87 11.38 10.59
N ASP A 598 36.00 11.90 9.38
CA ASP A 598 36.00 11.07 8.15
C ASP A 598 37.27 10.19 8.08
N ASP A 599 38.47 10.76 8.29
CA ASP A 599 39.73 10.01 8.28
C ASP A 599 39.84 9.03 9.48
N PHE A 600 39.31 9.42 10.65
CA PHE A 600 39.44 8.69 11.90
C PHE A 600 38.10 8.52 12.61
N THR A 601 37.17 7.77 12.02
CA THR A 601 35.83 7.54 12.58
C THR A 601 35.84 6.98 14.02
N MET A 602 36.86 6.19 14.36
CA MET A 602 37.03 5.63 15.70
C MET A 602 37.38 6.67 16.78
N LEU A 603 37.73 7.90 16.40
CA LEU A 603 38.03 9.01 17.32
C LEU A 603 36.83 9.92 17.56
N VAL A 604 35.68 9.70 16.91
CA VAL A 604 34.46 10.49 17.17
C VAL A 604 34.03 10.30 18.64
N PRO A 605 33.62 11.36 19.36
CA PRO A 605 33.07 11.22 20.71
C PRO A 605 31.88 10.27 20.74
N ILE A 606 31.84 9.38 21.74
CA ILE A 606 30.78 8.36 21.87
C ILE A 606 29.39 8.99 22.06
N ASP A 607 29.34 10.20 22.64
CA ASP A 607 28.12 10.95 22.92
C ASP A 607 27.26 11.15 21.66
N PHE A 608 27.87 11.37 20.48
CA PHE A 608 27.13 11.51 19.22
C PHE A 608 26.44 10.22 18.81
N ARG A 609 27.16 9.08 18.87
CA ARG A 609 26.61 7.78 18.53
C ARG A 609 25.48 7.41 19.48
N ASP A 610 25.69 7.61 20.78
CA ASP A 610 24.72 7.25 21.80
C ASP A 610 23.48 8.14 21.72
N THR A 611 23.63 9.43 21.38
CA THR A 611 22.52 10.34 21.06
C THR A 611 21.68 9.81 19.88
N PHE A 612 22.32 9.41 18.78
CA PHE A 612 21.61 8.88 17.61
C PHE A 612 20.92 7.54 17.90
N LEU A 613 21.61 6.61 18.55
CA LEU A 613 21.04 5.31 18.92
C LEU A 613 19.85 5.45 19.87
N LYS A 614 19.92 6.39 20.82
CA LYS A 614 18.80 6.67 21.71
C LYS A 614 17.54 7.09 20.96
N ILE A 615 17.69 7.91 19.91
CA ILE A 615 16.58 8.32 19.05
C ILE A 615 16.10 7.16 18.18
N GLN A 616 17.01 6.37 17.60
CA GLN A 616 16.64 5.22 16.75
C GLN A 616 15.92 4.10 17.51
N ASN A 617 16.27 3.91 18.80
CA ASN A 617 15.71 2.87 19.66
C ASN A 617 14.44 3.31 20.42
N SER A 618 14.03 4.57 20.26
CA SER A 618 12.79 5.14 20.83
C SER A 618 11.61 4.99 19.87
#